data_AF-A0A4Z0GT57-F1
#
_entry.id   AF-A0A4Z0GT57-F1
#
_cell.length_a   1.000
_cell.length_b   1.000
_cell.length_c   1.000
_cell.angle_alpha   90.00
_cell.angle_beta   90.00
_cell.angle_gamma   90.00
#
_symmetry.space_group_name_H-M   'P 1'
#
loop_
_entity.id
_entity.type
_entity.pdbx_description
1 polymer ?
#
loop_
_entity_poly.entity_id
_entity_poly.type
_entity_poly.pdbx_seq_one_letter_code
_entity_poly.pdbx_strand_id
1 'polypeptide(L)'
;MELKEGHIIGLVIGLPVLIIIGAIIWGVLWFYIAFTTTEEEYVNAYMQDKYDKQIEMVYQGSNPKGMGASHKVALKENPDVEFWVEVEGTFKTKVESDEYERGVDAYHEFQKIEDDIAEIEAMGFSKIEEPEFSSYLDYSDDGYRINVMEGERLSLYDVSDERLDDWMELIRWAREHDVELTDLMVMGLPAEEFEEEDYLVRHEVKNVEDVENRSDLLREVAKENPRVLSWRLERQLEEKVASLGGRVAAAPTDFPYEERRWIECYEVDGQGKCIDAMVWLKYESAGFSPGHEKVEEDLIQVMQWTKEKMGRKSVVNFGILEDVKGEGMHQNVEVEGPLDEKMFKEEWNQFQRGEISYGGYIE
;
A
#
# COMPACT_ATOMS: atom_id res chain seq x y z
N MET A 1 -22.14 -82.36 -4.05
CA MET A 1 -22.42 -81.04 -4.67
C MET A 1 -21.06 -80.46 -5.01
N GLU A 2 -20.52 -80.86 -6.17
CA GLU A 2 -19.23 -80.38 -6.67
C GLU A 2 -19.39 -78.93 -7.09
N LEU A 3 -18.91 -78.00 -6.25
CA LEU A 3 -18.68 -76.63 -6.68
C LEU A 3 -17.61 -76.71 -7.77
N LYS A 4 -18.04 -76.65 -9.03
CA LYS A 4 -17.17 -76.58 -10.21
C LYS A 4 -16.02 -75.62 -9.93
N GLU A 5 -14.78 -76.11 -10.02
CA GLU A 5 -13.54 -75.37 -9.72
C GLU A 5 -13.46 -73.99 -10.42
N GLY A 6 -14.18 -73.81 -11.53
CA GLY A 6 -14.34 -72.52 -12.20
C GLY A 6 -15.03 -71.41 -11.38
N HIS A 7 -15.86 -71.76 -10.38
CA HIS A 7 -16.53 -70.77 -9.52
C HIS A 7 -15.60 -70.18 -8.46
N ILE A 8 -14.60 -70.95 -8.00
CA ILE A 8 -13.61 -70.48 -7.00
C ILE A 8 -12.61 -69.54 -7.68
N ILE A 9 -12.17 -69.85 -8.90
CA ILE A 9 -11.27 -69.00 -9.69
C ILE A 9 -11.94 -67.65 -10.04
N GLY A 10 -13.23 -67.67 -10.41
CA GLY A 10 -14.00 -66.44 -10.66
C GLY A 10 -14.16 -65.55 -9.43
N LEU A 11 -14.24 -66.14 -8.22
CA LEU A 11 -14.42 -65.40 -6.97
C LEU A 11 -13.10 -64.83 -6.43
N VAL A 12 -11.99 -65.54 -6.63
CA VAL A 12 -10.63 -65.10 -6.23
C VAL A 12 -10.11 -63.98 -7.14
N ILE A 13 -10.49 -63.95 -8.42
CA ILE A 13 -10.07 -62.90 -9.37
C ILE A 13 -11.10 -61.76 -9.44
N GLY A 14 -12.40 -62.04 -9.29
CA GLY A 14 -13.45 -61.04 -9.40
C GLY A 14 -13.48 -60.04 -8.22
N LEU A 15 -13.21 -60.49 -7.00
CA LEU A 15 -13.24 -59.63 -5.82
C LEU A 15 -12.14 -58.54 -5.83
N PRO A 16 -10.86 -58.85 -6.13
CA PRO A 16 -9.82 -57.81 -6.26
C PRO A 16 -10.12 -56.80 -7.37
N VAL A 17 -10.66 -57.25 -8.51
CA VAL A 17 -11.03 -56.36 -9.63
C VAL A 17 -12.15 -55.40 -9.22
N LEU A 18 -13.17 -55.87 -8.49
CA LEU A 18 -14.22 -55.00 -7.98
C LEU A 18 -13.71 -53.98 -6.95
N ILE A 19 -12.76 -54.36 -6.10
CA ILE A 19 -12.12 -53.44 -5.15
C ILE A 19 -11.32 -52.36 -5.90
N ILE A 20 -10.56 -52.74 -6.93
CA ILE A 20 -9.77 -51.81 -7.75
C ILE A 20 -10.71 -50.84 -8.50
N ILE A 21 -11.76 -51.35 -9.12
CA ILE A 21 -12.76 -50.51 -9.81
C ILE A 21 -13.43 -49.55 -8.82
N GLY A 22 -13.80 -50.03 -7.63
CA GLY A 22 -14.36 -49.19 -6.57
C GLY A 22 -13.41 -48.07 -6.14
N ALA A 23 -12.12 -48.37 -5.96
CA ALA A 23 -11.10 -47.38 -5.61
C ALA A 23 -10.88 -46.35 -6.74
N ILE A 24 -10.90 -46.78 -8.01
CA ILE A 24 -10.79 -45.87 -9.16
C ILE A 24 -12.02 -44.95 -9.24
N ILE A 25 -13.23 -45.51 -9.11
CA ILE A 25 -14.48 -44.71 -9.13
C ILE A 25 -14.47 -43.71 -7.98
N TRP A 26 -14.06 -44.13 -6.77
CA TRP A 26 -13.92 -43.25 -5.62
C TRP A 26 -12.90 -42.13 -5.88
N GLY A 27 -11.73 -42.46 -6.42
CA GLY A 27 -10.69 -41.49 -6.77
C GLY A 27 -11.15 -40.49 -7.83
N VAL A 28 -11.87 -40.95 -8.87
CA VAL A 28 -12.42 -40.08 -9.92
C VAL A 28 -13.54 -39.18 -9.39
N LEU A 29 -14.42 -39.70 -8.52
CA LEU A 29 -15.47 -38.90 -7.88
C LEU A 29 -14.85 -37.84 -6.96
N TRP A 30 -13.87 -38.21 -6.15
CA TRP A 30 -13.18 -37.27 -5.27
C TRP A 30 -12.44 -36.19 -6.06
N PHE A 31 -11.74 -36.58 -7.14
CA PHE A 31 -11.08 -35.66 -8.05
C PHE A 31 -12.09 -34.74 -8.78
N TYR A 32 -13.23 -35.26 -9.21
CA TYR A 32 -14.27 -34.47 -9.87
C TYR A 32 -14.86 -33.44 -8.91
N ILE A 33 -15.21 -33.82 -7.68
CA ILE A 33 -15.73 -32.90 -6.66
C ILE A 33 -14.68 -31.83 -6.33
N ALA A 34 -13.43 -32.22 -6.07
CA ALA A 34 -12.35 -31.28 -5.77
C ALA A 34 -12.05 -30.30 -6.92
N PHE A 35 -12.41 -30.64 -8.17
CA PHE A 35 -12.19 -29.78 -9.33
C PHE A 35 -13.42 -28.93 -9.70
N THR A 36 -14.62 -29.31 -9.25
CA THR A 36 -15.86 -28.59 -9.59
C THR A 36 -16.41 -27.72 -8.47
N THR A 37 -16.00 -27.95 -7.21
CA THR A 37 -16.36 -27.10 -6.08
C THR A 37 -15.66 -25.74 -6.18
N THR A 38 -16.42 -24.66 -6.09
CA THR A 38 -15.84 -23.30 -6.07
C THR A 38 -15.23 -22.97 -4.71
N GLU A 39 -14.36 -21.95 -4.63
CA GLU A 39 -13.83 -21.49 -3.34
C GLU A 39 -14.95 -21.06 -2.40
N GLU A 40 -15.94 -20.34 -2.91
CA GLU A 40 -17.09 -19.92 -2.13
C GLU A 40 -17.86 -21.13 -1.57
N GLU A 41 -18.12 -22.17 -2.38
CA GLU A 41 -18.77 -23.39 -1.90
C GLU A 41 -17.96 -24.11 -0.83
N TYR A 42 -16.63 -24.15 -0.98
CA TYR A 42 -15.73 -24.77 -0.02
C TYR A 42 -15.68 -23.99 1.31
N VAL A 43 -15.49 -22.67 1.26
CA VAL A 43 -15.48 -21.79 2.43
C VAL A 43 -16.84 -21.82 3.13
N ASN A 44 -17.94 -21.79 2.37
CA ASN A 44 -19.29 -21.87 2.93
C ASN A 44 -19.55 -23.23 3.62
N ALA A 45 -19.05 -24.34 3.06
CA ALA A 45 -19.14 -25.65 3.72
C ALA A 45 -18.33 -25.69 5.03
N TYR A 46 -17.14 -25.08 5.05
CA TYR A 46 -16.33 -24.91 6.26
C TYR A 46 -17.06 -24.09 7.33
N MET A 47 -17.62 -22.93 6.96
CA MET A 47 -18.35 -22.06 7.88
C MET A 47 -19.62 -22.73 8.44
N GLN A 48 -20.32 -23.49 7.61
CA GLN A 48 -21.50 -24.25 8.01
C GLN A 48 -21.15 -25.38 8.99
N ASP A 49 -20.01 -26.05 8.83
CA ASP A 49 -19.55 -27.11 9.74
C ASP A 49 -19.00 -26.56 11.07
N LYS A 50 -18.17 -25.51 11.01
CA LYS A 50 -17.49 -24.96 12.19
C LYS A 50 -18.38 -24.05 13.03
N TYR A 51 -19.18 -23.20 12.39
CA TYR A 51 -19.92 -22.11 13.07
C TYR A 51 -21.44 -22.18 12.87
N ASP A 52 -21.96 -23.14 12.08
CA ASP A 52 -23.37 -23.18 11.68
C ASP A 52 -23.84 -21.90 10.99
N LYS A 53 -22.96 -21.30 10.17
CA LYS A 53 -23.19 -20.06 9.43
C LYS A 53 -23.04 -20.25 7.94
N GLN A 54 -23.77 -19.43 7.17
CA GLN A 54 -23.59 -19.32 5.74
C GLN A 54 -23.00 -17.98 5.36
N ILE A 55 -22.12 -18.00 4.36
CA ILE A 55 -21.42 -16.80 3.88
C ILE A 55 -21.73 -16.51 2.41
N GLU A 56 -21.43 -15.28 2.03
CA GLU A 56 -21.30 -14.81 0.65
C GLU A 56 -19.91 -14.22 0.46
N MET A 57 -19.34 -14.42 -0.73
CA MET A 57 -18.02 -13.88 -1.09
C MET A 57 -18.15 -12.40 -1.43
N VAL A 58 -17.47 -11.52 -0.67
CA VAL A 58 -17.44 -10.07 -0.92
C VAL A 58 -16.27 -9.72 -1.82
N TYR A 59 -15.09 -10.26 -1.50
CA TYR A 59 -13.87 -10.04 -2.25
C TYR A 59 -13.09 -11.34 -2.41
N GLN A 60 -12.78 -11.68 -3.66
CA GLN A 60 -11.96 -12.83 -3.98
C GLN A 60 -10.52 -12.38 -4.22
N GLY A 61 -9.69 -12.45 -3.17
CA GLY A 61 -8.26 -12.19 -3.32
C GLY A 61 -7.62 -13.12 -4.35
N SER A 62 -6.69 -12.57 -5.12
CA SER A 62 -5.91 -13.32 -6.09
C SER A 62 -4.51 -13.60 -5.55
N ASN A 63 -4.03 -14.83 -5.72
CA ASN A 63 -2.61 -15.12 -5.57
C ASN A 63 -2.07 -15.71 -6.88
N PRO A 64 -1.23 -14.97 -7.61
CA PRO A 64 -0.71 -15.41 -8.91
C PRO A 64 0.24 -16.63 -8.82
N LYS A 65 0.61 -17.10 -7.62
CA LYS A 65 1.58 -18.20 -7.42
C LYS A 65 1.06 -19.39 -6.61
N GLY A 66 -0.23 -19.46 -6.28
CA GLY A 66 -0.84 -20.63 -5.62
C GLY A 66 -0.34 -20.88 -4.18
N MET A 67 0.13 -19.83 -3.50
CA MET A 67 0.63 -19.87 -2.11
C MET A 67 -0.44 -19.44 -1.09
N GLY A 68 -1.71 -19.71 -1.39
CA GLY A 68 -2.84 -19.30 -0.55
C GLY A 68 -3.50 -17.99 -1.00
N ALA A 69 -4.81 -17.86 -0.82
CA ALA A 69 -5.58 -16.67 -1.15
C ALA A 69 -6.41 -16.24 0.07
N SER A 70 -6.37 -14.94 0.37
CA SER A 70 -7.22 -14.33 1.39
C SER A 70 -8.48 -13.78 0.73
N HIS A 71 -9.62 -14.15 1.28
CA HIS A 71 -10.94 -13.77 0.77
C HIS A 71 -11.69 -13.00 1.84
N LYS A 72 -12.36 -11.91 1.46
CA LYS A 72 -13.32 -11.24 2.33
C LYS A 72 -14.69 -11.84 2.11
N VAL A 73 -15.36 -12.23 3.18
CA VAL A 73 -16.69 -12.83 3.17
C VAL A 73 -17.62 -12.11 4.12
N ALA A 74 -18.92 -12.17 3.85
CA ALA A 74 -19.97 -11.63 4.72
C ALA A 74 -20.93 -12.74 5.15
N LEU A 75 -21.55 -12.64 6.32
CA LEU A 75 -22.63 -13.54 6.71
C LEU A 75 -23.89 -13.28 5.88
N LYS A 76 -24.54 -14.34 5.37
CA LYS A 76 -25.81 -14.20 4.62
C LYS A 76 -26.97 -13.66 5.45
N GLU A 77 -26.99 -13.95 6.74
CA GLU A 77 -28.03 -13.49 7.65
C GLU A 77 -27.79 -12.07 8.18
N ASN A 78 -26.54 -11.60 8.12
CA ASN A 78 -26.13 -10.28 8.56
C ASN A 78 -24.93 -9.81 7.72
N PRO A 79 -25.17 -9.18 6.56
CA PRO A 79 -24.11 -8.78 5.63
C PRO A 79 -23.09 -7.79 6.19
N ASP A 80 -23.41 -7.12 7.30
CA ASP A 80 -22.50 -6.18 7.98
C ASP A 80 -21.44 -6.90 8.85
N VAL A 81 -21.55 -8.22 9.03
CA VAL A 81 -20.49 -9.04 9.61
C VAL A 81 -19.59 -9.54 8.47
N GLU A 82 -18.57 -8.75 8.17
CA GLU A 82 -17.50 -9.10 7.21
C GLU A 82 -16.26 -9.63 7.95
N PHE A 83 -15.54 -10.57 7.35
CA PHE A 83 -14.27 -11.08 7.87
C PHE A 83 -13.44 -11.76 6.78
N TRP A 84 -12.14 -11.94 7.05
CA TRP A 84 -11.22 -12.61 6.15
C TRP A 84 -11.13 -14.12 6.41
N VAL A 85 -10.97 -14.87 5.32
CA VAL A 85 -10.70 -16.30 5.32
C VAL A 85 -9.50 -16.58 4.42
N GLU A 86 -8.48 -17.24 4.96
CA GLU A 86 -7.29 -17.64 4.23
C GLU A 86 -7.41 -19.10 3.77
N VAL A 87 -7.27 -19.32 2.48
CA VAL A 87 -7.38 -20.65 1.86
C VAL A 87 -6.06 -21.02 1.21
N GLU A 88 -5.46 -22.14 1.63
CA GLU A 88 -4.21 -22.66 1.09
C GLU A 88 -4.37 -23.99 0.30
N GLY A 89 -3.35 -24.28 -0.50
CA GLY A 89 -3.10 -25.60 -1.09
C GLY A 89 -3.44 -25.73 -2.58
N THR A 90 -2.86 -26.76 -3.21
CA THR A 90 -3.18 -27.12 -4.60
C THR A 90 -4.67 -27.45 -4.70
N PHE A 91 -5.39 -26.78 -5.60
CA PHE A 91 -6.85 -26.86 -5.74
C PHE A 91 -7.66 -26.31 -4.55
N LYS A 92 -7.08 -25.42 -3.72
CA LYS A 92 -7.84 -24.61 -2.74
C LYS A 92 -8.60 -25.50 -1.73
N THR A 93 -7.87 -26.47 -1.17
CA THR A 93 -8.47 -27.62 -0.44
C THR A 93 -8.45 -27.50 1.07
N LYS A 94 -7.94 -26.38 1.61
CA LYS A 94 -7.80 -26.19 3.06
C LYS A 94 -7.99 -24.73 3.44
N VAL A 95 -8.91 -24.46 4.38
CA VAL A 95 -8.92 -23.19 5.13
C VAL A 95 -7.76 -23.25 6.14
N GLU A 96 -6.84 -22.30 6.06
CA GLU A 96 -5.73 -22.16 7.01
C GLU A 96 -6.15 -21.40 8.25
N SER A 97 -6.79 -20.25 8.04
CA SER A 97 -7.24 -19.34 9.08
C SER A 97 -8.58 -18.71 8.69
N ASP A 98 -9.34 -18.32 9.70
CA ASP A 98 -10.54 -17.49 9.53
C ASP A 98 -10.59 -16.48 10.68
N GLU A 99 -11.09 -15.31 10.36
CA GLU A 99 -11.16 -14.18 11.28
C GLU A 99 -12.60 -13.91 11.73
N TYR A 100 -13.44 -14.96 11.75
CA TYR A 100 -14.87 -14.85 12.05
C TYR A 100 -15.16 -14.09 13.35
N GLU A 101 -14.49 -14.47 14.45
CA GLU A 101 -14.69 -13.80 15.75
C GLU A 101 -14.27 -12.33 15.70
N ARG A 102 -13.19 -11.98 14.97
CA ARG A 102 -12.77 -10.58 14.78
C ARG A 102 -13.83 -9.78 14.01
N GLY A 103 -14.44 -10.38 12.98
CA GLY A 103 -15.55 -9.75 12.24
C GLY A 103 -16.79 -9.54 13.09
N VAL A 104 -17.12 -10.50 13.98
CA VAL A 104 -18.21 -10.35 14.95
C VAL A 104 -17.92 -9.21 15.94
N ASP A 105 -16.69 -9.14 16.46
CA ASP A 105 -16.27 -8.08 17.36
C ASP A 105 -16.28 -6.70 16.67
N ALA A 106 -15.81 -6.61 15.42
CA ALA A 106 -15.88 -5.38 14.62
C ALA A 106 -17.32 -4.94 14.33
N TYR A 107 -18.22 -5.89 14.06
CA TYR A 107 -19.65 -5.56 13.93
C TYR A 107 -20.25 -5.03 15.23
N HIS A 108 -19.90 -5.62 16.39
CA HIS A 108 -20.33 -5.09 17.68
C HIS A 108 -19.82 -3.68 17.95
N GLU A 109 -18.60 -3.38 17.51
CA GLU A 109 -18.04 -2.04 17.61
C GLU A 109 -18.72 -1.07 16.64
N PHE A 110 -19.02 -1.51 15.41
CA PHE A 110 -19.76 -0.75 14.41
C PHE A 110 -21.17 -0.38 14.86
N GLN A 111 -21.86 -1.27 15.60
CA GLN A 111 -23.18 -1.00 16.17
C GLN A 111 -23.22 0.24 17.09
N LYS A 112 -22.07 0.71 17.60
CA LYS A 112 -22.00 1.96 18.38
C LYS A 112 -22.26 3.21 17.53
N ILE A 113 -22.02 3.12 16.23
CA ILE A 113 -22.11 4.24 15.29
C ILE A 113 -23.08 4.02 14.12
N GLU A 114 -23.69 2.84 14.01
CA GLU A 114 -24.57 2.47 12.89
C GLU A 114 -25.69 3.49 12.64
N ASP A 115 -26.34 3.98 13.71
CA ASP A 115 -27.41 4.97 13.63
C ASP A 115 -26.92 6.40 13.28
N ASP A 116 -25.62 6.66 13.41
CA ASP A 116 -24.99 7.99 13.30
C ASP A 116 -24.08 8.13 12.07
N ILE A 117 -24.07 7.16 11.15
CA ILE A 117 -23.29 7.20 9.90
C ILE A 117 -23.56 8.47 9.08
N ALA A 118 -24.80 8.97 9.11
CA ALA A 118 -25.17 10.20 8.42
C ALA A 118 -24.37 11.43 8.90
N GLU A 119 -23.80 11.39 10.10
CA GLU A 119 -22.89 12.43 10.62
C GLU A 119 -21.52 12.37 9.96
N ILE A 120 -20.97 11.16 9.74
CA ILE A 120 -19.75 10.95 8.93
C ILE A 120 -19.95 11.49 7.51
N GLU A 121 -21.12 11.20 6.92
CA GLU A 121 -21.49 11.71 5.59
C GLU A 121 -21.61 13.24 5.55
N ALA A 122 -22.12 13.85 6.62
CA ALA A 122 -22.19 15.30 6.75
C ALA A 122 -20.82 15.98 6.88
N MET A 123 -19.80 15.25 7.35
CA MET A 123 -18.39 15.71 7.38
C MET A 123 -17.70 15.61 6.00
N GLY A 124 -18.37 15.05 4.98
CA GLY A 124 -17.83 14.93 3.62
C GLY A 124 -17.15 13.60 3.31
N PHE A 125 -17.29 12.61 4.19
CA PHE A 125 -16.79 11.25 4.00
C PHE A 125 -17.90 10.31 3.53
N SER A 126 -17.58 9.30 2.73
CA SER A 126 -18.54 8.26 2.34
C SER A 126 -17.98 6.87 2.53
N LYS A 127 -18.83 5.86 2.38
CA LYS A 127 -18.42 4.46 2.32
C LYS A 127 -17.44 4.26 1.15
N ILE A 128 -16.43 3.42 1.36
CA ILE A 128 -15.56 2.97 0.26
C ILE A 128 -16.32 1.91 -0.55
N GLU A 129 -16.36 2.06 -1.88
CA GLU A 129 -17.04 1.10 -2.77
C GLU A 129 -16.16 -0.11 -3.12
N GLU A 130 -14.85 -0.04 -2.89
CA GLU A 130 -13.93 -1.16 -3.08
C GLU A 130 -14.30 -2.33 -2.16
N PRO A 131 -14.62 -3.52 -2.69
CA PRO A 131 -15.09 -4.66 -1.90
C PRO A 131 -14.12 -5.12 -0.80
N GLU A 132 -12.83 -4.85 -0.97
CA GLU A 132 -11.81 -5.14 0.05
C GLU A 132 -11.99 -4.29 1.32
N PHE A 133 -12.48 -3.05 1.19
CA PHE A 133 -12.57 -2.05 2.27
C PHE A 133 -14.00 -1.54 2.46
N SER A 134 -15.00 -2.33 2.07
CA SER A 134 -16.40 -1.90 2.02
C SER A 134 -16.96 -1.50 3.37
N SER A 135 -16.50 -2.05 4.50
CA SER A 135 -17.05 -1.72 5.81
C SER A 135 -16.60 -0.34 6.33
N TYR A 136 -17.54 0.47 6.86
CA TYR A 136 -17.24 1.77 7.49
C TYR A 136 -16.32 1.62 8.70
N LEU A 137 -16.52 0.57 9.50
CA LEU A 137 -15.64 0.16 10.58
C LEU A 137 -15.26 -1.30 10.33
N ASP A 138 -13.96 -1.58 10.31
CA ASP A 138 -13.40 -2.91 10.14
C ASP A 138 -12.39 -3.16 11.27
N TYR A 139 -11.88 -4.38 11.40
CA TYR A 139 -10.76 -4.65 12.31
C TYR A 139 -9.43 -4.48 11.57
N SER A 140 -8.39 -4.12 12.31
CA SER A 140 -7.00 -4.09 11.87
C SER A 140 -6.14 -4.91 12.83
N ASP A 141 -4.86 -5.11 12.50
CA ASP A 141 -3.93 -5.89 13.32
C ASP A 141 -3.84 -5.39 14.78
N ASP A 142 -4.01 -4.08 14.98
CA ASP A 142 -3.86 -3.44 16.28
C ASP A 142 -5.19 -3.07 16.95
N GLY A 143 -6.33 -3.15 16.24
CA GLY A 143 -7.65 -2.84 16.80
C GLY A 143 -8.74 -2.67 15.75
N TYR A 144 -9.39 -1.49 15.76
CA TYR A 144 -10.46 -1.15 14.82
C TYR A 144 -10.06 0.02 13.94
N ARG A 145 -10.49 -0.05 12.67
CA ARG A 145 -10.19 0.93 11.64
C ARG A 145 -11.48 1.50 11.05
N ILE A 146 -11.59 2.83 11.02
CA ILE A 146 -12.60 3.49 10.18
C ILE A 146 -12.07 3.55 8.74
N ASN A 147 -12.87 3.08 7.79
CA ASN A 147 -12.57 3.18 6.36
C ASN A 147 -13.56 4.15 5.71
N VAL A 148 -13.04 5.22 5.11
CA VAL A 148 -13.84 6.23 4.44
C VAL A 148 -13.24 6.65 3.10
N MET A 149 -14.10 7.06 2.19
CA MET A 149 -13.76 7.74 0.95
C MET A 149 -14.00 9.23 1.13
N GLU A 150 -13.03 10.06 0.75
CA GLU A 150 -13.19 11.51 0.66
C GLU A 150 -13.75 11.86 -0.73
N GLY A 151 -14.74 12.76 -0.77
CA GLY A 151 -15.32 13.22 -2.04
C GLY A 151 -14.37 14.11 -2.85
N GLU A 152 -13.38 14.72 -2.18
CA GLU A 152 -12.35 15.53 -2.81
C GLU A 152 -11.15 14.70 -3.24
N ARG A 153 -10.37 15.23 -4.19
CA ARG A 153 -9.17 14.55 -4.66
C ARG A 153 -8.05 14.61 -3.61
N LEU A 154 -7.36 13.49 -3.42
CA LEU A 154 -6.25 13.31 -2.50
C LEU A 154 -4.91 13.37 -3.23
N SER A 155 -3.92 13.98 -2.57
CA SER A 155 -2.55 13.97 -3.06
C SER A 155 -1.73 12.91 -2.33
N LEU A 156 -0.84 12.21 -3.05
CA LEU A 156 0.15 11.32 -2.44
C LEU A 156 1.28 12.09 -1.74
N TYR A 157 1.46 13.36 -2.11
CA TYR A 157 2.63 14.17 -1.77
C TYR A 157 2.33 15.36 -0.87
N ASP A 158 1.05 15.57 -0.55
CA ASP A 158 0.59 16.58 0.39
C ASP A 158 -0.69 16.16 1.10
N VAL A 159 -0.78 16.58 2.36
CA VAL A 159 -2.04 16.61 3.11
C VAL A 159 -2.21 18.04 3.62
N SER A 160 -3.24 18.72 3.11
CA SER A 160 -3.52 20.10 3.46
C SER A 160 -3.88 20.22 4.93
N ASP A 161 -3.67 21.42 5.48
CA ASP A 161 -4.02 21.69 6.87
C ASP A 161 -5.52 21.62 7.14
N GLU A 162 -6.35 21.92 6.13
CA GLU A 162 -7.82 21.79 6.19
C GLU A 162 -8.22 20.31 6.24
N ARG A 163 -7.63 19.46 5.39
CA ARG A 163 -7.88 18.01 5.40
C ARG A 163 -7.46 17.35 6.71
N LEU A 164 -6.34 17.77 7.28
CA LEU A 164 -5.95 17.30 8.61
C LEU A 164 -6.95 17.74 9.69
N ASP A 165 -7.62 18.88 9.54
CA ASP A 165 -8.68 19.28 10.48
C ASP A 165 -9.93 18.41 10.33
N ASP A 166 -10.32 18.07 9.10
CA ASP A 166 -11.47 17.20 8.83
C ASP A 166 -11.23 15.78 9.37
N TRP A 167 -10.03 15.23 9.15
CA TRP A 167 -9.65 13.93 9.70
C TRP A 167 -9.57 13.97 11.24
N MET A 168 -9.09 15.06 11.83
CA MET A 168 -9.14 15.26 13.28
C MET A 168 -10.57 15.35 13.81
N GLU A 169 -11.51 15.91 13.05
CA GLU A 169 -12.93 15.95 13.41
C GLU A 169 -13.52 14.55 13.45
N LEU A 170 -13.27 13.73 12.42
CA LEU A 170 -13.70 12.33 12.38
C LEU A 170 -13.12 11.51 13.56
N ILE A 171 -11.84 11.68 13.87
CA ILE A 171 -11.19 11.02 15.01
C ILE A 171 -11.85 11.42 16.34
N ARG A 172 -12.17 12.71 16.52
CA ARG A 172 -12.86 13.18 17.74
C ARG A 172 -14.28 12.64 17.81
N TRP A 173 -15.00 12.65 16.70
CA TRP A 173 -16.34 12.11 16.60
C TRP A 173 -16.39 10.63 17.00
N ALA A 174 -15.44 9.82 16.51
CA ALA A 174 -15.35 8.40 16.86
C ALA A 174 -15.15 8.22 18.38
N ARG A 175 -14.28 9.03 18.99
CA ARG A 175 -14.07 9.03 20.46
C ARG A 175 -15.31 9.46 21.23
N GLU A 176 -16.08 10.42 20.72
CA GLU A 176 -17.34 10.87 21.35
C GLU A 176 -18.41 9.79 21.34
N HIS A 177 -18.37 8.87 20.36
CA HIS A 177 -19.25 7.72 20.24
C HIS A 177 -18.70 6.45 20.92
N ASP A 178 -17.65 6.57 21.73
CA ASP A 178 -17.03 5.46 22.47
C ASP A 178 -16.52 4.32 21.56
N VAL A 179 -16.09 4.67 20.34
CA VAL A 179 -15.44 3.75 19.39
C VAL A 179 -13.96 3.60 19.76
N GLU A 180 -13.50 2.36 19.92
CA GLU A 180 -12.10 1.99 20.18
C GLU A 180 -11.25 2.09 18.89
N LEU A 181 -11.12 3.29 18.35
CA LEU A 181 -10.43 3.53 17.08
C LEU A 181 -8.89 3.48 17.24
N THR A 182 -8.25 2.54 16.54
CA THR A 182 -6.78 2.46 16.45
C THR A 182 -6.25 3.00 15.12
N ASP A 183 -7.00 2.82 14.04
CA ASP A 183 -6.57 3.21 12.70
C ASP A 183 -7.63 4.04 11.95
N LEU A 184 -7.19 4.90 11.04
CA LEU A 184 -8.04 5.61 10.10
C LEU A 184 -7.50 5.38 8.68
N MET A 185 -8.36 4.92 7.78
CA MET A 185 -8.07 4.82 6.35
C MET A 185 -8.96 5.78 5.57
N VAL A 186 -8.32 6.69 4.85
CA VAL A 186 -8.98 7.62 3.93
C VAL A 186 -8.55 7.31 2.51
N MET A 187 -9.50 6.99 1.65
CA MET A 187 -9.29 6.84 0.21
C MET A 187 -9.88 8.01 -0.56
N GLY A 188 -9.40 8.23 -1.78
CA GLY A 188 -9.94 9.26 -2.65
C GLY A 188 -9.33 9.20 -4.03
N LEU A 189 -9.97 9.89 -4.97
CA LEU A 189 -9.44 10.05 -6.31
C LEU A 189 -8.13 10.85 -6.27
N PRO A 190 -7.16 10.55 -7.13
CA PRO A 190 -5.89 11.26 -7.16
C PRO A 190 -6.05 12.74 -7.57
N ALA A 191 -5.25 13.62 -6.97
CA ALA A 191 -5.22 15.05 -7.27
C ALA A 191 -4.89 15.32 -8.74
N GLU A 192 -3.90 14.62 -9.27
CA GLU A 192 -3.54 14.64 -10.68
C GLU A 192 -4.23 13.50 -11.44
N GLU A 193 -4.59 13.74 -12.71
CA GLU A 193 -5.15 12.70 -13.56
C GLU A 193 -4.04 11.74 -13.97
N PHE A 194 -4.13 10.49 -13.52
CA PHE A 194 -3.26 9.41 -13.98
C PHE A 194 -3.84 8.75 -15.23
N GLU A 195 -2.98 8.11 -16.03
CA GLU A 195 -3.42 7.39 -17.24
C GLU A 195 -4.30 6.17 -16.91
N GLU A 196 -4.24 5.65 -15.68
CA GLU A 196 -5.07 4.56 -15.21
C GLU A 196 -6.33 5.10 -14.52
N GLU A 197 -7.50 4.82 -15.12
CA GLU A 197 -8.81 5.39 -14.73
C GLU A 197 -9.31 4.92 -13.34
N ASP A 198 -8.67 3.91 -12.73
CA ASP A 198 -9.11 3.26 -11.49
C ASP A 198 -8.11 3.41 -10.31
N TYR A 199 -7.13 4.31 -10.42
CA TYR A 199 -6.18 4.51 -9.32
C TYR A 199 -6.83 5.29 -8.16
N LEU A 200 -6.77 4.74 -6.94
CA LEU A 200 -7.17 5.42 -5.70
C LEU A 200 -5.94 5.75 -4.86
N VAL A 201 -5.90 6.96 -4.33
CA VAL A 201 -4.94 7.36 -3.31
C VAL A 201 -5.45 6.90 -1.96
N ARG A 202 -4.57 6.29 -1.18
CA ARG A 202 -4.84 5.83 0.19
C ARG A 202 -3.92 6.55 1.16
N HIS A 203 -4.50 7.12 2.20
CA HIS A 203 -3.79 7.56 3.40
C HIS A 203 -4.24 6.73 4.58
N GLU A 204 -3.28 6.17 5.30
CA GLU A 204 -3.51 5.41 6.52
C GLU A 204 -2.88 6.14 7.70
N VAL A 205 -3.60 6.15 8.81
CA VAL A 205 -3.15 6.70 10.09
C VAL A 205 -3.23 5.56 11.09
N LYS A 206 -2.09 5.15 11.62
CA LYS A 206 -2.03 4.17 12.71
C LYS A 206 -1.84 4.84 14.05
N ASN A 207 -2.18 4.14 15.13
CA ASN A 207 -2.09 4.65 16.51
C ASN A 207 -2.89 5.95 16.69
N VAL A 208 -4.11 5.97 16.14
CA VAL A 208 -5.02 7.11 16.22
C VAL A 208 -5.31 7.50 17.66
N GLU A 209 -5.22 6.57 18.63
CA GLU A 209 -5.33 6.88 20.05
C GLU A 209 -4.30 7.90 20.55
N ASP A 210 -3.10 7.95 19.95
CA ASP A 210 -2.01 8.86 20.32
C ASP A 210 -2.10 10.23 19.62
N VAL A 211 -3.09 10.42 18.74
CA VAL A 211 -3.26 11.65 17.98
C VAL A 211 -4.04 12.69 18.81
N GLU A 212 -3.35 13.70 19.32
CA GLU A 212 -3.98 14.80 20.09
C GLU A 212 -4.22 16.06 19.25
N ASN A 213 -3.38 16.29 18.24
CA ASN A 213 -3.41 17.51 17.44
C ASN A 213 -2.95 17.26 15.98
N ARG A 214 -3.08 18.29 15.15
CA ARG A 214 -2.72 18.26 13.73
C ARG A 214 -1.29 17.79 13.46
N SER A 215 -0.34 18.17 14.32
CA SER A 215 1.06 17.78 14.16
C SER A 215 1.28 16.30 14.47
N ASP A 216 0.51 15.73 15.40
CA ASP A 216 0.53 14.30 15.66
C ASP A 216 -0.07 13.54 14.49
N LEU A 217 -1.22 14.00 13.98
CA LEU A 217 -1.88 13.39 12.83
C LEU A 217 -0.96 13.36 11.60
N LEU A 218 -0.37 14.50 11.23
CA LEU A 218 0.57 14.54 10.11
C LEU A 218 1.77 13.61 10.32
N ARG A 219 2.27 13.50 11.56
CA ARG A 219 3.37 12.58 11.87
C ARG A 219 2.97 11.14 11.58
N GLU A 220 1.80 10.70 12.05
CA GLU A 220 1.36 9.31 11.85
C GLU A 220 1.06 9.03 10.36
N VAL A 221 0.44 9.97 9.64
CA VAL A 221 0.28 9.87 8.17
C VAL A 221 1.65 9.73 7.48
N ALA A 222 2.63 10.54 7.89
CA ALA A 222 3.95 10.55 7.27
C ALA A 222 4.78 9.30 7.60
N LYS A 223 4.46 8.54 8.66
CA LYS A 223 5.11 7.25 8.93
C LYS A 223 4.64 6.17 7.95
N GLU A 224 3.36 6.17 7.61
CA GLU A 224 2.80 5.22 6.63
C GLU A 224 3.07 5.65 5.19
N ASN A 225 3.05 6.97 4.92
CA ASN A 225 3.36 7.53 3.62
C ASN A 225 4.29 8.76 3.75
N PRO A 226 5.62 8.56 3.78
CA PRO A 226 6.60 9.65 3.87
C PRO A 226 6.47 10.72 2.79
N ARG A 227 5.97 10.34 1.61
CA ARG A 227 5.84 11.23 0.45
C ARG A 227 4.96 12.45 0.73
N VAL A 228 4.02 12.39 1.69
CA VAL A 228 3.16 13.53 2.07
C VAL A 228 3.94 14.76 2.58
N LEU A 229 5.21 14.60 2.95
CA LEU A 229 6.07 15.71 3.37
C LEU A 229 6.77 16.41 2.21
N SER A 230 6.74 15.82 1.02
CA SER A 230 7.47 16.26 -0.16
C SER A 230 7.08 17.67 -0.57
N TRP A 231 5.78 17.93 -0.75
CA TRP A 231 5.30 19.26 -1.13
C TRP A 231 5.73 20.35 -0.14
N ARG A 232 5.67 20.06 1.16
CA ARG A 232 6.07 20.99 2.22
C ARG A 232 7.57 21.30 2.15
N LEU A 233 8.41 20.32 1.84
CA LEU A 233 9.85 20.53 1.62
C LEU A 233 10.11 21.36 0.37
N GLU A 234 9.45 21.04 -0.74
CA GLU A 234 9.56 21.78 -2.00
C GLU A 234 9.27 23.27 -1.80
N ARG A 235 8.12 23.58 -1.20
CA ARG A 235 7.68 24.96 -0.93
C ARG A 235 8.69 25.75 -0.08
N GLN A 236 9.40 25.08 0.82
CA GLN A 236 10.41 25.71 1.67
C GLN A 236 11.76 25.94 0.97
N LEU A 237 12.01 25.25 -0.15
CA LEU A 237 13.28 25.26 -0.87
C LEU A 237 13.18 25.91 -2.26
N GLU A 238 11.98 26.06 -2.81
CA GLU A 238 11.70 26.60 -4.14
C GLU A 238 12.40 27.95 -4.39
N GLU A 239 12.21 28.93 -3.48
CA GLU A 239 12.85 30.25 -3.60
C GLU A 239 14.39 30.17 -3.48
N LYS A 240 14.90 29.23 -2.67
CA LYS A 240 16.35 29.06 -2.51
C LYS A 240 16.98 28.49 -3.78
N VAL A 241 16.38 27.45 -4.37
CA VAL A 241 16.86 26.87 -5.65
C VAL A 241 16.76 27.90 -6.77
N ALA A 242 15.65 28.64 -6.86
CA ALA A 242 15.49 29.72 -7.85
C ALA A 242 16.58 30.81 -7.74
N SER A 243 17.12 31.04 -6.53
CA SER A 243 18.19 32.04 -6.30
C SER A 243 19.53 31.66 -6.94
N LEU A 244 19.71 30.43 -7.42
CA LEU A 244 20.91 29.98 -8.13
C LEU A 244 21.03 30.58 -9.55
N GLY A 245 20.07 31.40 -9.97
CA GLY A 245 20.19 32.25 -11.16
C GLY A 245 19.93 31.54 -12.48
N GLY A 246 19.01 30.57 -12.50
CA GLY A 246 18.59 29.84 -13.71
C GLY A 246 19.53 28.70 -14.14
N ARG A 247 20.74 28.63 -13.56
CA ARG A 247 21.72 27.55 -13.82
C ARG A 247 21.22 26.18 -13.37
N VAL A 248 20.44 26.18 -12.28
CA VAL A 248 19.80 25.02 -11.67
C VAL A 248 18.33 25.35 -11.48
N ALA A 249 17.46 24.40 -11.80
CA ALA A 249 16.04 24.47 -11.55
C ALA A 249 15.55 23.22 -10.84
N ALA A 250 14.47 23.36 -10.07
CA ALA A 250 13.65 22.22 -9.64
C ALA A 250 13.17 21.45 -10.89
N ALA A 251 13.32 20.13 -10.87
CA ALA A 251 12.99 19.28 -12.00
C ALA A 251 11.97 18.22 -11.59
N PRO A 252 10.67 18.52 -11.70
CA PRO A 252 9.66 17.53 -11.41
C PRO A 252 9.85 16.29 -12.27
N THR A 253 9.73 15.10 -11.67
CA THR A 253 9.74 13.84 -12.42
C THR A 253 8.54 13.78 -13.36
N ASP A 254 8.75 13.24 -14.57
CA ASP A 254 7.68 12.98 -15.55
C ASP A 254 7.24 11.51 -15.47
N PHE A 255 7.12 10.94 -14.26
CA PHE A 255 6.60 9.59 -14.11
C PHE A 255 5.09 9.58 -14.37
N PRO A 256 4.57 8.73 -15.27
CA PRO A 256 3.15 8.76 -15.67
C PRO A 256 2.17 8.35 -14.56
N TYR A 257 2.68 7.85 -13.44
CA TYR A 257 1.89 7.33 -12.32
C TYR A 257 2.08 8.11 -11.02
N GLU A 258 2.78 9.24 -11.06
CA GLU A 258 3.08 10.03 -9.86
C GLU A 258 2.85 11.52 -10.12
N GLU A 259 2.39 12.24 -9.08
CA GLU A 259 2.33 13.69 -9.16
C GLU A 259 3.73 14.25 -9.39
N ARG A 260 3.81 15.31 -10.19
CA ARG A 260 5.08 15.90 -10.58
C ARG A 260 5.76 16.57 -9.39
N ARG A 261 6.78 15.92 -8.83
CA ARG A 261 7.56 16.40 -7.70
C ARG A 261 9.05 16.39 -8.00
N TRP A 262 9.74 17.40 -7.49
CA TRP A 262 11.19 17.53 -7.56
C TRP A 262 11.88 17.25 -6.23
N ILE A 263 11.11 17.08 -5.14
CA ILE A 263 11.60 16.44 -3.91
C ILE A 263 10.66 15.29 -3.59
N GLU A 264 11.23 14.16 -3.21
CA GLU A 264 10.47 13.01 -2.74
C GLU A 264 11.05 12.55 -1.39
N CYS A 265 10.23 12.52 -0.35
CA CYS A 265 10.62 11.95 0.94
C CYS A 265 10.35 10.44 0.96
N TYR A 266 11.37 9.64 1.27
CA TYR A 266 11.27 8.18 1.33
C TYR A 266 11.17 7.62 2.75
N GLU A 267 11.72 8.33 3.74
CA GLU A 267 11.74 7.86 5.12
C GLU A 267 11.56 9.03 6.10
N VAL A 268 10.86 8.78 7.21
CA VAL A 268 10.70 9.71 8.32
C VAL A 268 11.26 9.14 9.63
N ASP A 269 11.69 10.01 10.54
CA ASP A 269 12.02 9.60 11.91
C ASP A 269 10.76 9.41 12.77
N GLY A 270 10.95 8.96 14.01
CA GLY A 270 9.85 8.79 14.97
C GLY A 270 9.11 10.08 15.35
N GLN A 271 9.59 11.26 14.94
CA GLN A 271 8.90 12.54 15.11
C GLN A 271 8.12 12.96 13.86
N GLY A 272 8.11 12.13 12.80
CA GLY A 272 7.44 12.45 11.53
C GLY A 272 8.21 13.44 10.68
N LYS A 273 9.54 13.52 10.89
CA LYS A 273 10.40 14.40 10.11
C LYS A 273 11.09 13.60 9.01
N CYS A 274 11.05 14.10 7.78
CA CYS A 274 11.77 13.48 6.67
C CYS A 274 13.28 13.35 6.98
N ILE A 275 13.81 12.13 6.86
CA ILE A 275 15.22 11.80 7.08
C ILE A 275 15.91 11.23 5.85
N ASP A 276 15.17 10.80 4.83
CA ASP A 276 15.71 10.43 3.52
C ASP A 276 14.85 11.05 2.42
N ALA A 277 15.50 11.72 1.47
CA ALA A 277 14.82 12.33 0.33
C ALA A 277 15.66 12.29 -0.95
N MET A 278 14.97 12.10 -2.08
CA MET A 278 15.49 12.39 -3.41
C MET A 278 15.19 13.83 -3.79
N VAL A 279 16.17 14.51 -4.39
CA VAL A 279 16.03 15.87 -4.91
C VAL A 279 16.40 15.88 -6.40
N TRP A 280 15.41 16.17 -7.25
CA TRP A 280 15.56 16.23 -8.69
C TRP A 280 15.84 17.66 -9.14
N LEU A 281 16.97 17.83 -9.83
CA LEU A 281 17.45 19.12 -10.33
C LEU A 281 17.71 19.06 -11.83
N LYS A 282 17.40 20.15 -12.52
CA LYS A 282 17.68 20.32 -13.94
C LYS A 282 18.76 21.37 -14.12
N TYR A 283 19.77 21.05 -14.92
CA TYR A 283 20.78 21.99 -15.37
C TYR A 283 20.50 22.40 -16.83
N GLU A 284 20.88 23.61 -17.22
CA GLU A 284 20.86 24.02 -18.64
C GLU A 284 21.72 23.07 -19.50
N SER A 285 21.44 22.95 -20.81
CA SER A 285 22.18 22.08 -21.73
C SER A 285 23.71 22.21 -21.58
N ALA A 286 24.39 21.09 -21.31
CA ALA A 286 25.84 21.02 -21.03
C ALA A 286 26.31 21.79 -19.78
N GLY A 287 25.38 22.19 -18.91
CA GLY A 287 25.60 22.84 -17.63
C GLY A 287 25.99 21.85 -16.53
N PHE A 288 25.61 20.57 -16.64
CA PHE A 288 26.05 19.51 -15.75
C PHE A 288 27.24 18.77 -16.36
N SER A 289 28.42 19.39 -16.30
CA SER A 289 29.67 18.67 -16.55
C SER A 289 30.41 18.47 -15.23
N PRO A 290 30.96 17.27 -14.96
CA PRO A 290 31.71 17.02 -13.73
C PRO A 290 32.86 18.02 -13.53
N GLY A 291 33.36 18.70 -14.58
CA GLY A 291 34.40 19.74 -14.48
C GLY A 291 33.91 21.19 -14.36
N HIS A 292 32.61 21.47 -14.30
CA HIS A 292 32.10 22.84 -14.22
C HIS A 292 32.19 23.37 -12.78
N GLU A 293 32.90 24.50 -12.59
CA GLU A 293 33.24 25.08 -11.27
C GLU A 293 32.03 25.29 -10.35
N LYS A 294 30.84 25.45 -10.94
CA LYS A 294 29.63 25.76 -10.19
C LYS A 294 28.73 24.58 -9.82
N VAL A 295 28.88 23.42 -10.48
CA VAL A 295 27.98 22.28 -10.21
C VAL A 295 28.18 21.76 -8.79
N GLU A 296 29.44 21.59 -8.36
CA GLU A 296 29.76 21.17 -6.99
C GLU A 296 29.23 22.18 -5.96
N GLU A 297 29.44 23.48 -6.19
CA GLU A 297 28.97 24.54 -5.28
C GLU A 297 27.44 24.56 -5.18
N ASP A 298 26.74 24.47 -6.31
CA ASP A 298 25.28 24.51 -6.37
C ASP A 298 24.68 23.26 -5.68
N LEU A 299 25.20 22.06 -5.93
CA LEU A 299 24.74 20.82 -5.28
C LEU A 299 25.00 20.82 -3.76
N ILE A 300 26.19 21.24 -3.32
CA ILE A 300 26.48 21.39 -1.88
C ILE A 300 25.49 22.36 -1.23
N GLN A 301 25.19 23.46 -1.91
CA GLN A 301 24.29 24.47 -1.40
C GLN A 301 22.85 23.95 -1.28
N VAL A 302 22.33 23.25 -2.31
CA VAL A 302 21.01 22.61 -2.25
C VAL A 302 20.97 21.57 -1.14
N MET A 303 21.99 20.72 -1.04
CA MET A 303 22.11 19.71 0.02
C MET A 303 22.05 20.36 1.41
N GLN A 304 22.80 21.43 1.64
CA GLN A 304 22.80 22.15 2.92
C GLN A 304 21.43 22.73 3.25
N TRP A 305 20.73 23.31 2.27
CA TRP A 305 19.39 23.84 2.48
C TRP A 305 18.38 22.74 2.80
N THR A 306 18.45 21.61 2.10
CA THR A 306 17.60 20.44 2.35
C THR A 306 17.85 19.87 3.74
N LYS A 307 19.12 19.69 4.14
CA LYS A 307 19.51 19.24 5.48
C LYS A 307 19.17 20.23 6.60
N GLU A 308 19.10 21.53 6.31
CA GLU A 308 18.59 22.51 7.27
C GLU A 308 17.14 22.21 7.66
N LYS A 309 16.33 21.75 6.69
CA LYS A 309 14.92 21.39 6.89
C LYS A 309 14.75 20.00 7.49
N MET A 310 15.43 19.01 6.93
CA MET A 310 15.35 17.59 7.34
C MET A 310 16.14 17.27 8.61
N GLY A 311 17.17 18.06 8.93
CA GLY A 311 18.04 17.86 10.10
C GLY A 311 19.39 17.25 9.72
N ARG A 312 20.41 17.48 10.55
CA ARG A 312 21.81 17.18 10.19
C ARG A 312 22.12 15.71 9.87
N LYS A 313 21.33 14.78 10.41
CA LYS A 313 21.54 13.34 10.21
C LYS A 313 20.81 12.79 8.99
N SER A 314 20.07 13.62 8.26
CA SER A 314 19.32 13.17 7.09
C SER A 314 20.23 12.81 5.92
N VAL A 315 19.72 11.92 5.09
CA VAL A 315 20.22 11.53 3.78
C VAL A 315 19.54 12.41 2.73
N VAL A 316 20.29 12.84 1.72
CA VAL A 316 19.78 13.63 0.60
C VAL A 316 20.45 13.09 -0.65
N ASN A 317 19.66 12.41 -1.48
CA ASN A 317 20.08 11.87 -2.77
C ASN A 317 19.72 12.88 -3.87
N PHE A 318 20.46 12.88 -4.98
CA PHE A 318 20.20 13.77 -6.11
C PHE A 318 19.86 12.99 -7.37
N GLY A 319 18.86 13.46 -8.10
CA GLY A 319 18.60 13.06 -9.48
C GLY A 319 18.86 14.25 -10.40
N ILE A 320 19.67 14.08 -11.46
CA ILE A 320 20.04 15.19 -12.34
C ILE A 320 19.47 14.98 -13.74
N LEU A 321 18.71 15.96 -14.21
CA LEU A 321 18.18 16.00 -15.57
C LEU A 321 19.00 16.97 -16.42
N GLU A 322 19.57 16.47 -17.53
CA GLU A 322 20.22 17.32 -18.54
C GLU A 322 19.31 17.53 -19.75
N ASP A 323 19.13 18.79 -20.15
CA ASP A 323 18.44 19.13 -21.40
C ASP A 323 19.38 18.92 -22.60
N VAL A 324 19.45 17.70 -23.13
CA VAL A 324 20.28 17.41 -24.30
C VAL A 324 19.43 17.55 -25.57
N LYS A 325 19.36 18.77 -26.11
CA LYS A 325 18.86 19.05 -27.49
C LYS A 325 17.59 18.28 -27.91
N GLY A 326 16.58 18.21 -27.04
CA GLY A 326 15.27 17.63 -27.37
C GLY A 326 15.18 16.10 -27.26
N GLU A 327 16.21 15.42 -26.76
CA GLU A 327 16.16 14.04 -26.27
C GLU A 327 16.56 14.12 -24.79
N GLY A 328 15.59 14.00 -23.87
CA GLY A 328 15.84 14.08 -22.43
C GLY A 328 16.82 12.98 -22.03
N MET A 329 18.04 13.34 -21.63
CA MET A 329 19.01 12.37 -21.14
C MET A 329 18.97 12.42 -19.62
N HIS A 330 18.48 11.34 -19.00
CA HIS A 330 18.47 11.19 -17.55
C HIS A 330 19.85 10.71 -17.11
N GLN A 331 20.60 11.58 -16.44
CA GLN A 331 21.81 11.17 -15.71
C GLN A 331 21.49 11.18 -14.23
N ASN A 332 21.04 10.03 -13.71
CA ASN A 332 20.94 9.87 -12.27
C ASN A 332 22.36 9.93 -11.70
N VAL A 333 22.64 10.90 -10.86
CA VAL A 333 23.85 10.96 -10.04
C VAL A 333 23.42 10.71 -8.62
N GLU A 334 23.19 9.43 -8.33
CA GLU A 334 22.68 8.97 -7.04
C GLU A 334 23.78 9.05 -5.99
N VAL A 335 23.99 10.24 -5.41
CA VAL A 335 24.93 10.39 -4.31
C VAL A 335 24.29 9.77 -3.07
N GLU A 336 24.63 8.51 -2.77
CA GLU A 336 24.03 7.73 -1.67
C GLU A 336 24.67 8.06 -0.31
N GLY A 337 23.83 8.31 0.70
CA GLY A 337 24.21 8.19 2.11
C GLY A 337 24.21 9.49 2.92
N PRO A 338 24.65 9.45 4.20
CA PRO A 338 24.65 10.60 5.11
C PRO A 338 25.76 11.58 4.72
N LEU A 339 25.59 12.26 3.59
CA LEU A 339 26.62 13.10 3.00
C LEU A 339 26.81 14.36 3.83
N ASP A 340 27.87 14.41 4.63
CA ASP A 340 28.42 15.71 4.98
C ASP A 340 29.16 16.29 3.77
N GLU A 341 29.47 17.59 3.80
CA GLU A 341 30.16 18.27 2.69
C GLU A 341 31.46 17.55 2.27
N LYS A 342 32.15 16.90 3.21
CA LYS A 342 33.39 16.21 2.94
C LYS A 342 33.13 14.90 2.18
N MET A 343 32.15 14.11 2.61
CA MET A 343 31.75 12.89 1.90
C MET A 343 31.22 13.20 0.49
N PHE A 344 30.37 14.22 0.36
CA PHE A 344 29.88 14.68 -0.94
C PHE A 344 31.05 15.02 -1.88
N LYS A 345 32.02 15.80 -1.39
CA LYS A 345 33.22 16.13 -2.16
C LYS A 345 34.01 14.88 -2.55
N GLU A 346 34.13 13.89 -1.67
CA GLU A 346 34.86 12.66 -1.96
C GLU A 346 34.18 11.83 -3.05
N GLU A 347 32.86 11.62 -2.94
CA GLU A 347 32.06 10.90 -3.94
C GLU A 347 31.99 11.65 -5.27
N TRP A 348 31.77 12.96 -5.24
CA TRP A 348 31.81 13.81 -6.43
C TRP A 348 33.16 13.70 -7.17
N ASN A 349 34.26 13.68 -6.41
CA ASN A 349 35.59 13.48 -6.98
C ASN A 349 35.78 12.06 -7.55
N GLN A 350 35.20 11.02 -6.94
CA GLN A 350 35.22 9.65 -7.50
C GLN A 350 34.40 9.59 -8.79
N PHE A 351 33.24 10.24 -8.83
CA PHE A 351 32.39 10.35 -10.02
C PHE A 351 33.10 11.08 -11.16
N GLN A 352 33.74 12.22 -10.88
CA GLN A 352 34.57 12.95 -11.86
C GLN A 352 35.69 12.09 -12.44
N ARG A 353 36.24 11.14 -11.66
CA ARG A 353 37.29 10.21 -12.10
C ARG A 353 36.74 8.97 -12.83
N GLY A 354 35.42 8.80 -12.88
CA GLY A 354 34.78 7.59 -13.42
C GLY A 354 35.02 6.34 -12.57
N GLU A 355 35.37 6.52 -11.29
CA GLU A 355 35.59 5.42 -10.34
C GLU A 355 34.27 4.83 -9.84
N ILE A 356 33.23 5.66 -9.84
CA ILE A 356 31.85 5.27 -9.60
C ILE A 356 31.01 5.69 -10.81
N SER A 357 30.11 4.81 -11.22
CA SER A 357 29.09 5.08 -12.23
C SER A 357 27.76 5.05 -11.52
N TYR A 358 27.00 6.13 -11.63
CA TYR A 358 25.61 6.14 -11.19
C TYR A 358 24.74 5.64 -12.34
N GLY A 359 23.79 4.76 -12.03
CA GLY A 359 22.97 4.07 -13.04
C GLY A 359 21.98 5.04 -13.69
N GLY A 360 22.19 5.38 -14.96
CA GLY A 360 21.18 6.05 -15.77
C GLY A 360 20.32 5.04 -16.51
N TYR A 361 18.99 5.19 -16.42
CA TYR A 361 18.06 4.60 -17.37
C TYR A 361 17.91 5.58 -18.53
N ILE A 362 18.05 5.11 -19.76
CA ILE A 362 17.62 5.83 -20.96
C ILE A 362 16.24 5.25 -21.27
N GLU A 363 15.18 6.04 -21.11
CA GLU A 363 13.84 5.69 -21.61
C GLU A 363 13.68 6.09 -23.08
#